data_AF-A0A7S1GLY7-F1
#
_entry.id   AF-A0A7S1GLY7-F1
#
_cell.length_a   1.000
_cell.length_b   1.000
_cell.length_c   1.000
_cell.angle_alpha   90.00
_cell.angle_beta   90.00
_cell.angle_gamma   90.00
#
_symmetry.space_group_name_H-M   'P 1'
#
loop_
_entity.id
_entity.type
_entity.pdbx_description
1 polymer ?
#
loop_
_entity_poly.entity_id
_entity_poly.type
_entity_poly.pdbx_seq_one_letter_code
_entity_poly.pdbx_strand_id
1 'polypeptide(L)'
;KDQREVTVHHPLNENVAEGSIERVFLFNNDFTLYAHYEVLPRELIVSLSCSVVAVGLVSLMFLPHLTGAALSMLVVVLVDVELVGMIYVSGYTISSVTVVLLIMSIGLVADYCLHIVHAFMHVDAMERKSRSTLALRKIGGSVFLGGVSTFAGILALSLADGEAFTTFFVMFVSMVVLGIAHGLVFLPVVLSFVGPDYVVSGNKMVQSVRRLSIMSSSSMALASSPMTGNNDQ
;
A
#
# COMPACT_ATOMS: atom_id res chain seq x y z
N LYS A 1 -23.08 6.43 29.63
CA LYS A 1 -24.56 6.34 29.52
C LYS A 1 -24.95 7.10 28.27
N ASP A 2 -25.60 6.43 27.32
CA ASP A 2 -25.99 7.01 26.04
C ASP A 2 -26.92 8.21 26.29
N GLN A 3 -26.68 9.33 25.61
CA GLN A 3 -27.54 10.52 25.70
C GLN A 3 -29.00 10.18 25.39
N ARG A 4 -29.24 9.24 24.46
CA ARG A 4 -30.59 8.78 24.13
C ARG A 4 -31.24 8.07 25.30
N GLU A 5 -30.52 7.16 25.95
CA GLU A 5 -30.99 6.44 27.13
C GLU A 5 -31.35 7.41 28.27
N VAL A 6 -30.49 8.38 28.58
CA VAL A 6 -30.75 9.37 29.63
C VAL A 6 -31.90 10.32 29.24
N THR A 7 -32.04 10.64 27.95
CA THR A 7 -33.12 11.49 27.44
C THR A 7 -34.47 10.78 27.50
N VAL A 8 -34.54 9.48 27.21
CA VAL A 8 -35.78 8.69 27.27
C VAL A 8 -36.32 8.57 28.70
N HIS A 9 -35.43 8.48 29.70
CA HIS A 9 -35.81 8.38 31.11
C HIS A 9 -35.97 9.74 31.81
N HIS A 10 -35.96 10.86 31.07
CA HIS A 10 -36.11 12.18 31.66
C HIS A 10 -37.57 12.42 32.11
N PRO A 11 -37.85 12.90 33.33
CA PRO A 11 -39.22 13.12 33.82
C PRO A 11 -40.07 14.04 32.93
N LEU A 12 -39.44 15.01 32.26
CA LEU A 12 -40.13 15.91 31.31
C LEU A 12 -40.57 15.22 30.01
N ASN A 13 -40.06 14.01 29.73
CA ASN A 13 -40.36 13.26 28.51
C ASN A 13 -41.33 12.09 28.74
N GLU A 14 -41.77 11.86 29.99
CA GLU A 14 -42.59 10.71 30.39
C GLU A 14 -43.95 10.64 29.66
N ASN A 15 -44.52 11.80 29.30
CA ASN A 15 -45.81 11.91 28.62
C ASN A 15 -45.71 12.48 27.19
N VAL A 16 -44.50 12.54 26.63
CA VAL A 16 -44.24 13.18 25.33
C VAL A 16 -44.02 12.11 24.28
N ALA A 17 -44.81 12.14 23.21
CA ALA A 17 -44.74 11.16 22.13
C ALA A 17 -43.36 11.09 21.47
N GLU A 18 -43.01 9.89 20.98
CA GLU A 18 -41.70 9.65 20.39
C GLU A 18 -41.54 10.43 19.06
N GLY A 19 -40.94 11.63 19.11
CA GLY A 19 -40.67 12.48 17.94
C GLY A 19 -41.36 13.85 18.01
N SER A 20 -42.05 14.16 19.11
CA SER A 20 -42.63 15.48 19.33
C SER A 20 -41.55 16.56 19.50
N ILE A 21 -41.87 17.77 19.04
CA ILE A 21 -41.05 18.98 19.22
C ILE A 21 -40.93 19.44 20.68
N GLU A 22 -41.76 18.90 21.58
CA GLU A 22 -41.76 19.24 23.01
C GLU A 22 -40.76 18.40 23.80
N ARG A 23 -40.10 17.40 23.17
CA ARG A 23 -39.17 16.51 23.86
C ARG A 23 -37.86 17.24 24.18
N VAL A 24 -37.47 17.21 25.45
CA VAL A 24 -36.26 17.88 25.94
C VAL A 24 -35.10 16.90 25.97
N PHE A 25 -33.93 17.28 25.47
CA PHE A 25 -32.70 16.48 25.58
C PHE A 25 -31.69 17.15 26.52
N LEU A 26 -30.95 16.34 27.25
CA LEU A 26 -29.84 16.82 28.08
C LEU A 26 -28.64 17.10 27.18
N PHE A 27 -28.12 18.33 27.27
CA PHE A 27 -26.91 18.73 26.57
C PHE A 27 -25.75 18.83 27.56
N ASN A 28 -24.71 18.04 27.33
CA ASN A 28 -23.41 18.13 27.97
C ASN A 28 -22.36 17.66 26.95
N ASN A 29 -21.21 18.33 26.90
CA ASN A 29 -20.09 17.98 26.03
C ASN A 29 -19.60 16.55 26.25
N ASP A 30 -19.70 16.04 27.49
CA ASP A 30 -19.32 14.66 27.82
C ASP A 30 -20.13 13.64 27.01
N PHE A 31 -21.42 13.91 26.76
CA PHE A 31 -22.26 13.01 25.96
C PHE A 31 -21.75 12.88 24.53
N THR A 32 -21.26 13.97 23.94
CA THR A 32 -20.67 13.95 22.59
C THR A 32 -19.39 13.13 22.57
N LEU A 33 -18.55 13.24 23.61
CA LEU A 33 -17.32 12.45 23.73
C LEU A 33 -17.61 10.95 23.85
N TYR A 34 -18.55 10.56 24.71
CA TYR A 34 -18.95 9.15 24.86
C TYR A 34 -19.57 8.57 23.58
N ALA A 35 -20.46 9.31 22.93
CA ALA A 35 -21.06 8.89 21.67
C ALA A 35 -19.99 8.69 20.59
N HIS A 36 -18.93 9.51 20.59
CA HIS A 36 -17.81 9.34 19.68
C HIS A 36 -17.05 8.03 19.94
N TYR A 37 -16.68 7.74 21.19
CA TYR A 37 -15.97 6.50 21.55
C TYR A 37 -16.81 5.25 21.35
N GLU A 38 -18.13 5.35 21.46
CA GLU A 38 -19.05 4.23 21.23
C GLU A 38 -19.09 3.82 19.75
N VAL A 39 -19.09 4.79 18.84
CA VAL A 39 -19.12 4.52 17.38
C VAL A 39 -17.75 4.09 16.85
N LEU A 40 -16.66 4.47 17.52
CA LEU A 40 -15.29 4.31 17.03
C LEU A 40 -14.89 2.86 16.67
N PRO A 41 -15.20 1.80 17.45
CA PRO A 41 -14.82 0.43 17.10
C PRO A 41 -15.55 -0.08 15.85
N ARG A 42 -16.84 0.28 15.71
CA ARG A 42 -17.64 -0.06 14.53
C ARG A 42 -17.08 0.63 13.30
N GLU A 43 -16.76 1.92 13.43
CA GLU A 43 -16.19 2.70 12.34
C GLU A 43 -14.84 2.15 11.90
N LEU A 44 -13.96 1.80 12.86
CA LEU A 44 -12.68 1.14 12.58
C LEU A 44 -12.86 -0.13 11.73
N ILE A 45 -13.74 -1.05 12.14
CA ILE A 45 -13.92 -2.32 11.42
C ILE A 45 -14.50 -2.09 10.02
N VAL A 46 -15.52 -1.23 9.89
CA VAL A 46 -16.19 -0.97 8.61
C VAL A 46 -15.26 -0.24 7.63
N SER A 47 -14.57 0.81 8.09
CA SER A 47 -13.66 1.59 7.25
C SER A 47 -12.44 0.77 6.83
N LEU A 48 -11.84 0.01 7.74
CA LEU A 48 -10.67 -0.83 7.45
C LEU A 48 -11.04 -1.94 6.46
N SER A 49 -12.16 -2.64 6.68
CA SER A 49 -12.62 -3.69 5.76
C SER A 49 -12.98 -3.14 4.38
N CYS A 50 -13.66 -2.00 4.30
CA CYS A 50 -13.97 -1.32 3.05
C CYS A 50 -12.68 -0.94 2.28
N SER A 51 -11.69 -0.38 2.98
CA SER A 51 -10.41 0.01 2.38
C SER A 51 -9.61 -1.19 1.87
N VAL A 52 -9.54 -2.30 2.62
CA VAL A 52 -8.88 -3.53 2.16
C VAL A 52 -9.56 -4.07 0.90
N VAL A 53 -10.89 -4.09 0.85
CA VAL A 53 -11.64 -4.53 -0.33
C VAL A 53 -11.39 -3.60 -1.52
N ALA A 54 -11.48 -2.28 -1.31
CA ALA A 54 -11.28 -1.30 -2.36
C ALA A 54 -9.87 -1.38 -2.96
N VAL A 55 -8.84 -1.43 -2.12
CA VAL A 55 -7.44 -1.54 -2.56
C VAL A 55 -7.16 -2.91 -3.18
N GLY A 56 -7.80 -3.97 -2.71
CA GLY A 56 -7.74 -5.30 -3.33
C GLY A 56 -8.32 -5.29 -4.75
N LEU A 57 -9.46 -4.65 -4.96
CA LEU A 57 -10.07 -4.51 -6.29
C LEU A 57 -9.20 -3.68 -7.24
N VAL A 58 -8.66 -2.55 -6.77
CA VAL A 58 -7.75 -1.72 -7.55
C VAL A 58 -6.49 -2.51 -7.91
N SER A 59 -5.93 -3.26 -6.95
CA SER A 59 -4.75 -4.09 -7.18
C SER A 59 -5.00 -5.18 -8.23
N LEU A 60 -6.17 -5.81 -8.22
CA LEU A 60 -6.59 -6.79 -9.23
C LEU A 60 -6.80 -6.16 -10.61
N MET A 61 -7.29 -4.92 -10.66
CA MET A 61 -7.47 -4.19 -11.92
C MET A 61 -6.12 -3.79 -12.53
N PHE A 62 -5.14 -3.40 -11.70
CA PHE A 62 -3.85 -2.91 -12.15
C PHE A 62 -2.84 -4.01 -12.45
N LEU A 63 -2.92 -5.14 -11.73
CA LEU A 63 -2.03 -6.28 -11.93
C LEU A 63 -2.71 -7.37 -12.76
N PRO A 64 -2.12 -7.80 -13.90
CA PRO A 64 -2.72 -8.83 -14.75
C PRO A 64 -2.70 -10.24 -14.13
N HIS A 65 -2.14 -10.41 -12.92
CA HIS A 65 -1.94 -11.72 -12.29
C HIS A 65 -2.43 -11.75 -10.84
N LEU A 66 -3.33 -12.69 -10.53
CA LEU A 66 -3.96 -12.85 -9.22
C LEU A 66 -2.96 -13.09 -8.09
N THR A 67 -1.95 -13.93 -8.29
CA THR A 67 -0.89 -14.17 -7.29
C THR A 67 -0.15 -12.91 -6.88
N GLY A 68 0.17 -12.00 -7.82
CA GLY A 68 0.86 -10.75 -7.48
C GLY A 68 -0.02 -9.86 -6.61
N ALA A 69 -1.29 -9.71 -6.99
CA ALA A 69 -2.26 -8.94 -6.22
C ALA A 69 -2.50 -9.55 -4.82
N ALA A 70 -2.66 -10.88 -4.73
CA ALA A 70 -2.86 -11.57 -3.46
C ALA A 70 -1.66 -11.41 -2.52
N LEU A 71 -0.43 -11.48 -3.05
CA LEU A 71 0.80 -11.25 -2.25
C LEU A 71 0.91 -9.81 -1.78
N SER A 72 0.58 -8.82 -2.62
CA SER A 72 0.53 -7.42 -2.19
C SER A 72 -0.49 -7.21 -1.07
N MET A 73 -1.69 -7.77 -1.21
CA MET A 73 -2.73 -7.64 -0.18
C MET A 73 -2.35 -8.36 1.12
N LEU A 74 -1.67 -9.51 1.04
CA LEU A 74 -1.12 -10.18 2.21
C LEU A 74 -0.16 -9.27 2.96
N VAL A 75 0.76 -8.61 2.24
CA VAL A 75 1.71 -7.67 2.85
C VAL A 75 1.00 -6.49 3.50
N VAL A 76 0.00 -5.91 2.86
CA VAL A 76 -0.80 -4.81 3.42
C VAL A 76 -1.45 -5.22 4.75
N VAL A 77 -2.12 -6.37 4.77
CA VAL A 77 -2.77 -6.87 6.00
C VAL A 77 -1.75 -7.15 7.10
N LEU A 78 -0.57 -7.70 6.76
CA LEU A 78 0.49 -7.95 7.72
C LEU A 78 0.98 -6.64 8.37
N VAL A 79 1.26 -5.60 7.57
CA VAL A 79 1.73 -4.31 8.09
C VAL A 79 0.65 -3.64 8.96
N ASP A 80 -0.63 -3.74 8.59
CA ASP A 80 -1.71 -3.18 9.41
C ASP A 80 -1.82 -3.89 10.77
N VAL A 81 -1.69 -5.22 10.80
CA VAL A 81 -1.67 -5.98 12.05
C VAL A 81 -0.47 -5.58 12.92
N GLU A 82 0.70 -5.37 12.32
CA GLU A 82 1.88 -4.86 13.03
C GLU A 82 1.66 -3.45 13.56
N LEU A 83 0.99 -2.57 12.80
CA LEU A 83 0.65 -1.22 13.26
C LEU A 83 -0.34 -1.24 14.44
N VAL A 84 -1.33 -2.11 14.42
CA VAL A 84 -2.20 -2.33 15.59
C VAL A 84 -1.37 -2.80 16.79
N GLY A 85 -0.39 -3.68 16.58
CA GLY A 85 0.59 -4.06 17.60
C GLY A 85 1.43 -2.88 18.10
N MET A 86 1.87 -1.99 17.21
CA MET A 86 2.63 -0.79 17.54
C MET A 86 1.83 0.19 18.39
N ILE A 87 0.52 0.32 18.17
CA ILE A 87 -0.38 1.12 19.04
C ILE A 87 -0.28 0.60 20.48
N TYR A 88 -0.41 -0.72 20.65
CA TYR A 88 -0.36 -1.35 21.97
C TYR A 88 1.00 -1.21 22.65
N VAL A 89 2.09 -1.50 21.93
CA VAL A 89 3.46 -1.45 22.48
C VAL A 89 3.88 -0.03 22.83
N SER A 90 3.42 0.97 22.07
CA SER A 90 3.72 2.38 22.35
C SER A 90 2.88 2.97 23.50
N GLY A 91 1.94 2.20 24.04
CA GLY A 91 1.05 2.65 25.13
C GLY A 91 -0.03 3.64 24.67
N TYR A 92 -0.28 3.75 23.36
CA TYR A 92 -1.32 4.61 22.82
C TYR A 92 -2.68 3.91 22.83
N THR A 93 -3.75 4.70 22.88
CA THR A 93 -5.12 4.20 22.80
C THR A 93 -5.63 4.29 21.36
N ILE A 94 -6.62 3.45 21.04
CA ILE A 94 -7.33 3.56 19.76
C ILE A 94 -8.15 4.84 19.79
N SER A 95 -7.74 5.80 18.96
CA SER A 95 -8.38 7.09 18.75
C SER A 95 -8.70 7.28 17.28
N SER A 96 -9.48 8.31 16.95
CA SER A 96 -9.79 8.66 15.55
C SER A 96 -8.53 8.90 14.72
N VAL A 97 -7.48 9.44 15.34
CA VAL A 97 -6.19 9.65 14.70
C VAL A 97 -5.55 8.32 14.30
N THR A 98 -5.51 7.34 15.21
CA THR A 98 -4.95 6.02 14.92
C THR A 98 -5.78 5.25 13.89
N VAL A 99 -7.11 5.41 13.89
CA VAL A 99 -7.99 4.79 12.88
C VAL A 99 -7.68 5.33 11.49
N VAL A 100 -7.57 6.65 11.33
CA VAL A 100 -7.20 7.27 10.06
C VAL A 100 -5.81 6.77 9.60
N LEU A 101 -4.85 6.62 10.51
CA LEU A 101 -3.53 6.12 10.17
C LEU A 101 -3.54 4.66 9.71
N LEU A 102 -4.34 3.79 10.34
CA LEU A 102 -4.51 2.42 9.86
C LEU A 102 -5.11 2.39 8.45
N ILE A 103 -6.09 3.24 8.15
CA ILE A 103 -6.67 3.34 6.80
C ILE A 103 -5.64 3.86 5.79
N MET A 104 -4.86 4.88 6.18
CA MET A 104 -3.80 5.46 5.34
C MET A 104 -2.69 4.44 5.03
N SER A 105 -2.35 3.59 6.00
CA SER A 105 -1.38 2.50 5.84
C SER A 105 -1.74 1.59 4.68
N ILE A 106 -3.00 1.17 4.57
CA ILE A 106 -3.47 0.31 3.48
C ILE A 106 -3.08 0.89 2.11
N GLY A 107 -3.32 2.18 1.89
CA GLY A 107 -3.00 2.84 0.63
C GLY A 107 -1.49 2.97 0.39
N LEU A 108 -0.76 3.46 1.39
CA LEU A 108 0.68 3.72 1.28
C LEU A 108 1.48 2.42 1.07
N VAL A 109 1.19 1.38 1.85
CA VAL A 109 1.86 0.08 1.75
C VAL A 109 1.49 -0.62 0.45
N ALA A 110 0.23 -0.53 0.02
CA ALA A 110 -0.20 -1.10 -1.26
C ALA A 110 0.53 -0.46 -2.44
N ASP A 111 0.74 0.86 -2.43
CA ASP A 111 1.48 1.57 -3.48
C ASP A 111 2.92 1.03 -3.61
N TYR A 112 3.63 0.89 -2.49
CA TYR A 112 4.98 0.31 -2.46
C TYR A 112 5.00 -1.10 -3.03
N CYS A 113 4.01 -1.93 -2.66
CA CYS A 113 3.90 -3.29 -3.15
C CYS A 113 3.57 -3.35 -4.64
N LEU A 114 2.61 -2.54 -5.10
CA LEU A 114 2.15 -2.51 -6.48
C LEU A 114 3.28 -2.09 -7.44
N HIS A 115 4.07 -1.07 -7.09
CA HIS A 115 5.22 -0.66 -7.90
C HIS A 115 6.24 -1.80 -8.09
N ILE A 116 6.54 -2.54 -7.02
CA ILE A 116 7.49 -3.66 -7.04
C ILE A 116 6.95 -4.85 -7.82
N VAL A 117 5.70 -5.26 -7.56
CA VAL A 117 5.05 -6.37 -8.26
C VAL A 117 4.88 -6.04 -9.74
N HIS A 118 4.46 -4.82 -10.07
CA HIS A 118 4.35 -4.36 -11.45
C HIS A 118 5.70 -4.41 -12.16
N ALA A 119 6.78 -3.92 -11.53
CA ALA A 119 8.13 -4.03 -12.09
C ALA A 119 8.55 -5.50 -12.28
N PHE A 120 8.26 -6.37 -11.32
CA PHE A 120 8.53 -7.81 -11.39
C PHE A 120 7.84 -8.52 -12.57
N MET A 121 6.67 -8.04 -13.01
CA MET A 121 6.00 -8.58 -14.20
C MET A 121 6.62 -8.08 -15.51
N HIS A 122 7.25 -6.91 -15.52
CA HIS A 122 7.72 -6.25 -16.74
C HIS A 122 9.21 -6.44 -17.03
N VAL A 123 9.98 -6.93 -16.07
CA VAL A 123 11.40 -7.22 -16.23
C VAL A 123 11.63 -8.52 -17.02
N ASP A 124 12.66 -8.49 -17.88
CA ASP A 124 13.04 -9.61 -18.74
C ASP A 124 14.03 -10.53 -18.04
N ALA A 125 13.52 -11.55 -17.36
CA ALA A 125 14.32 -12.65 -16.85
C ALA A 125 13.48 -13.92 -16.74
N MET A 126 14.07 -15.09 -17.02
CA MET A 126 13.35 -16.37 -16.96
C MET A 126 13.20 -16.87 -15.51
N GLU A 127 14.23 -16.65 -14.68
CA GLU A 127 14.25 -17.09 -13.28
C GLU A 127 13.56 -16.07 -12.36
N ARG A 128 12.66 -16.54 -11.48
CA ARG A 128 11.94 -15.69 -10.50
C ARG A 128 12.89 -14.89 -9.60
N LYS A 129 13.99 -15.49 -9.15
CA LYS A 129 15.00 -14.83 -8.31
C LYS A 129 15.70 -13.67 -9.05
N SER A 130 16.09 -13.91 -10.31
CA SER A 130 16.70 -12.89 -11.17
C SER A 130 15.72 -11.75 -11.44
N ARG A 131 14.44 -12.07 -11.73
CA ARG A 131 13.38 -11.07 -11.90
C ARG A 131 13.17 -10.21 -10.65
N SER A 132 13.10 -10.82 -9.48
CA SER A 132 12.92 -10.10 -8.21
C SER A 132 14.06 -9.10 -7.98
N THR A 133 15.30 -9.57 -8.16
CA THR A 133 16.49 -8.71 -8.08
C THR A 133 16.47 -7.57 -9.10
N LEU A 134 16.11 -7.87 -10.35
CA LEU A 134 16.10 -6.88 -11.43
C LEU A 134 14.98 -5.84 -11.25
N ALA A 135 13.81 -6.26 -10.76
CA ALA A 135 12.71 -5.38 -10.42
C ALA A 135 13.10 -4.42 -9.30
N LEU A 136 13.68 -4.94 -8.22
CA LEU A 136 14.14 -4.14 -7.10
C LEU A 136 15.24 -3.16 -7.53
N ARG A 137 16.19 -3.58 -8.38
CA ARG A 137 17.22 -2.69 -8.92
C ARG A 137 16.65 -1.57 -9.79
N LYS A 138 15.54 -1.82 -10.48
CA LYS A 138 14.93 -0.87 -11.40
C LYS A 138 14.06 0.17 -10.69
N ILE A 139 13.26 -0.23 -9.70
CA ILE A 139 12.26 0.65 -9.08
C ILE A 139 12.44 0.85 -7.57
N GLY A 140 13.21 -0.01 -6.90
CA GLY A 140 13.37 0.04 -5.43
C GLY A 140 13.90 1.37 -4.91
N GLY A 141 14.86 1.99 -5.61
CA GLY A 141 15.34 3.32 -5.24
C GLY A 141 14.27 4.41 -5.34
N SER A 142 13.38 4.33 -6.34
CA SER A 142 12.27 5.28 -6.51
C SER A 142 11.24 5.13 -5.39
N VAL A 143 10.89 3.89 -5.03
CA VAL A 143 9.93 3.60 -3.95
C VAL A 143 10.51 4.02 -2.59
N PHE A 144 11.78 3.70 -2.33
CA PHE A 144 12.47 4.13 -1.10
C PHE A 144 12.48 5.66 -0.97
N LEU A 145 12.82 6.37 -2.03
CA LEU A 145 12.84 7.83 -2.02
C LEU A 145 11.44 8.42 -1.86
N GLY A 146 10.41 7.77 -2.40
CA GLY A 146 9.01 8.11 -2.16
C GLY A 146 8.59 7.96 -0.69
N GLY A 147 9.06 6.92 -0.02
CA GLY A 147 8.85 6.77 1.44
C GLY A 147 9.58 7.84 2.25
N VAL A 148 10.83 8.14 1.89
CA VAL A 148 11.62 9.20 2.55
C VAL A 148 11.02 10.58 2.35
N SER A 149 10.49 10.90 1.16
CA SER A 149 9.83 12.19 0.92
C SER A 149 8.53 12.31 1.71
N THR A 150 7.77 11.22 1.84
CA THR A 150 6.57 11.17 2.69
C THR A 150 6.94 11.40 4.16
N PHE A 151 8.00 10.75 4.65
CA PHE A 151 8.53 10.98 5.99
C PHE A 151 8.96 12.45 6.19
N ALA A 152 9.68 13.03 5.23
CA ALA A 152 10.08 14.43 5.29
C ALA A 152 8.87 15.39 5.39
N GLY A 153 7.77 15.06 4.71
CA GLY A 153 6.53 15.84 4.75
C GLY A 153 5.88 15.90 6.14
N ILE A 154 6.02 14.85 6.96
CA ILE A 154 5.41 14.80 8.30
C ILE A 154 6.35 15.30 9.41
N LEU A 155 7.61 15.60 9.12
CA LEU A 155 8.58 16.05 10.14
C LEU A 155 8.13 17.33 10.83
N ALA A 156 7.46 18.25 10.12
CA ALA A 156 6.93 19.47 10.71
C ALA A 156 5.92 19.18 11.84
N LEU A 157 5.22 18.04 11.79
CA LEU A 157 4.26 17.63 12.80
C LEU A 157 4.93 17.21 14.12
N SER A 158 6.21 16.82 14.09
CA SER A 158 6.98 16.52 15.31
C SER A 158 7.22 17.75 16.19
N LEU A 159 7.12 18.95 15.62
CA LEU A 159 7.29 20.22 16.33
C LEU A 159 5.98 20.74 16.94
N ALA A 160 4.85 20.06 16.69
CA ALA A 160 3.54 20.50 17.15
C ALA A 160 3.27 20.00 18.58
N ASP A 161 2.81 20.92 19.43
CA ASP A 161 2.42 20.59 20.80
C ASP A 161 1.07 19.86 20.83
N GLY A 162 1.05 18.65 21.37
CA GLY A 162 -0.18 17.88 21.62
C GLY A 162 0.00 16.37 21.50
N GLU A 163 -0.75 15.64 22.32
CA GLU A 163 -0.71 14.17 22.36
C GLU A 163 -1.13 13.56 21.01
N ALA A 164 -2.14 14.15 20.35
CA ALA A 164 -2.61 13.71 19.04
C ALA A 164 -1.53 13.85 17.95
N PHE A 165 -0.75 14.94 17.97
CA PHE A 165 0.33 15.17 17.00
C PHE A 165 1.51 14.23 17.23
N THR A 166 1.87 14.00 18.50
CA THR A 166 2.93 13.05 18.86
C THR A 166 2.54 11.61 18.47
N THR A 167 1.30 11.21 18.78
CA THR A 167 0.75 9.90 18.38
C THR A 167 0.77 9.75 16.87
N PHE A 168 0.33 10.79 16.13
CA PHE A 168 0.36 10.78 14.67
C PHE A 168 1.78 10.58 14.16
N PHE A 169 2.75 11.36 14.67
CA PHE A 169 4.13 11.28 14.25
C PHE A 169 4.70 9.87 14.46
N VAL A 170 4.62 9.31 15.66
CA VAL A 170 5.18 7.97 15.97
C VAL A 170 4.53 6.88 15.12
N MET A 171 3.20 6.91 14.98
CA MET A 171 2.46 5.92 14.21
C MET A 171 2.75 6.02 12.71
N PHE A 172 2.86 7.23 12.17
CA PHE A 172 3.17 7.45 10.76
C PHE A 172 4.61 7.05 10.42
N VAL A 173 5.57 7.36 11.30
CA VAL A 173 6.96 6.90 11.13
C VAL A 173 7.02 5.37 11.15
N SER A 174 6.31 4.74 12.09
CA SER A 174 6.21 3.28 12.16
C SER A 174 5.65 2.69 10.86
N MET A 175 4.58 3.29 10.30
CA MET A 175 3.97 2.89 9.03
C MET A 175 4.95 3.00 7.86
N VAL A 176 5.70 4.09 7.73
CA VAL A 176 6.69 4.24 6.65
C VAL A 176 7.80 3.21 6.78
N VAL A 177 8.33 3.01 7.99
CA VAL A 177 9.42 2.04 8.23
C VAL A 177 8.96 0.62 7.95
N LEU A 178 7.81 0.20 8.50
CA LEU A 178 7.26 -1.13 8.28
C LEU A 178 6.84 -1.34 6.82
N GLY A 179 6.26 -0.32 6.18
CA GLY A 179 5.87 -0.35 4.77
C GLY A 179 7.06 -0.50 3.83
N ILE A 180 8.16 0.24 4.06
CA ILE A 180 9.39 0.09 3.30
C ILE A 180 10.02 -1.29 3.55
N ALA A 181 10.10 -1.73 4.82
CA ALA A 181 10.67 -3.03 5.16
C ALA A 181 9.92 -4.17 4.47
N HIS A 182 8.60 -4.17 4.54
CA HIS A 182 7.80 -5.22 3.93
C HIS A 182 7.70 -5.09 2.40
N GLY A 183 7.57 -3.87 1.87
CA GLY A 183 7.45 -3.63 0.43
C GLY A 183 8.75 -3.84 -0.36
N LEU A 184 9.92 -3.51 0.22
CA LEU A 184 11.23 -3.61 -0.45
C LEU A 184 12.08 -4.79 -0.03
N VAL A 185 11.83 -5.40 1.13
CA VAL A 185 12.62 -6.56 1.60
C VAL A 185 11.77 -7.83 1.57
N PHE A 186 10.67 -7.87 2.33
CA PHE A 186 9.87 -9.08 2.46
C PHE A 186 9.21 -9.49 1.13
N LEU A 187 8.54 -8.55 0.46
CA LEU A 187 7.79 -8.82 -0.77
C LEU A 187 8.69 -9.34 -1.92
N PRO A 188 9.85 -8.73 -2.26
CA PRO A 188 10.75 -9.28 -3.27
C PRO A 188 11.24 -10.70 -2.94
N VAL A 189 11.49 -10.99 -1.67
CA VAL A 189 11.90 -12.34 -1.23
C VAL A 189 10.77 -13.33 -1.49
N VAL A 190 9.54 -13.02 -1.08
CA VAL A 190 8.37 -13.89 -1.32
C VAL A 190 8.11 -14.07 -2.82
N LEU A 191 8.17 -13.00 -3.62
CA LEU A 191 8.05 -13.06 -5.08
C LEU A 191 9.12 -13.95 -5.73
N SER A 192 10.32 -14.05 -5.15
CA SER A 192 11.36 -14.93 -5.68
C SER A 192 11.00 -16.43 -5.57
N PHE A 193 10.19 -16.80 -4.57
CA PHE A 193 9.74 -18.18 -4.36
C PHE A 193 8.43 -18.49 -5.10
N VAL A 194 7.41 -17.65 -4.88
CA VAL A 194 6.02 -17.91 -5.29
C VAL A 194 5.49 -16.92 -6.32
N GLY A 195 6.34 -16.04 -6.86
CA GLY A 195 5.95 -15.08 -7.89
C GLY A 195 5.47 -15.78 -9.16
N PRO A 196 4.54 -15.17 -9.90
CA PRO A 196 3.97 -15.78 -11.10
C PRO A 196 4.99 -15.97 -12.20
N ASP A 197 4.74 -16.95 -13.06
CA ASP A 197 5.66 -17.34 -14.12
C ASP A 197 5.82 -16.25 -15.18
N TYR A 198 7.00 -16.26 -15.83
CA TYR A 198 7.30 -15.33 -16.88
C TYR A 198 6.46 -15.67 -18.12
N VAL A 199 5.51 -14.80 -18.46
CA VAL A 199 4.78 -14.87 -19.72
C VAL A 199 5.57 -14.10 -20.76
N VAL A 200 6.10 -14.81 -21.77
CA VAL A 200 6.77 -14.17 -22.91
C VAL A 200 5.75 -13.30 -23.64
N SER A 201 5.85 -11.98 -23.50
CA SER A 201 5.05 -11.06 -24.30
C SER A 201 5.44 -11.22 -25.77
N GLY A 202 4.49 -11.61 -26.64
CA GLY A 202 4.73 -11.93 -28.05
C GLY A 202 5.48 -10.84 -28.83
N ASN A 203 5.34 -9.58 -28.45
CA ASN A 203 6.09 -8.46 -29.03
C ASN A 203 7.62 -8.57 -28.83
N LYS A 204 8.08 -9.15 -27.73
CA LYS A 204 9.51 -9.34 -27.47
C LYS A 204 10.09 -10.50 -28.29
N MET A 205 9.31 -11.55 -28.55
CA MET A 205 9.72 -12.63 -29.46
C MET A 205 9.88 -12.09 -30.90
N VAL A 206 8.93 -11.28 -31.37
CA VAL A 206 9.04 -10.63 -32.69
C VAL A 206 10.26 -9.71 -32.77
N GLN A 207 10.57 -8.95 -31.72
CA GLN A 207 11.77 -8.10 -31.68
C GLN A 207 13.07 -8.90 -31.64
N SER A 208 13.13 -9.99 -30.88
CA SER A 208 14.31 -10.87 -30.82
C SER A 208 14.56 -11.57 -32.17
N VAL A 209 13.49 -12.08 -32.81
CA VAL A 209 13.57 -12.66 -34.16
C VAL A 209 13.99 -11.61 -35.19
N ARG A 210 13.47 -10.38 -35.09
CA ARG A 210 13.87 -9.27 -35.97
C ARG A 210 15.34 -8.90 -35.79
N ARG A 211 15.85 -8.86 -34.56
CA ARG A 211 17.27 -8.61 -34.29
C ARG A 211 18.16 -9.72 -34.83
N LEU A 212 17.77 -10.98 -34.63
CA LEU A 212 18.49 -12.16 -35.18
C LEU A 212 18.51 -12.15 -36.72
N SER A 213 17.38 -11.80 -37.35
CA SER A 213 17.31 -11.64 -38.81
C SER A 213 18.23 -10.53 -39.32
N ILE A 214 18.28 -9.38 -38.65
CA ILE A 214 19.18 -8.27 -39.02
C ILE A 214 20.65 -8.70 -38.88
N MET A 215 21.01 -9.37 -37.78
CA MET A 215 22.39 -9.85 -37.56
C MET A 215 22.80 -10.90 -38.59
N SER A 216 21.90 -11.82 -38.96
CA SER A 216 22.16 -12.81 -40.01
C SER A 216 22.38 -12.15 -41.37
N SER A 217 21.60 -11.13 -41.72
CA SER A 217 21.73 -10.40 -42.99
C SER A 217 23.02 -9.58 -43.05
N SER A 218 23.42 -8.94 -41.94
CA SER A 218 24.70 -8.22 -41.86
C SER A 218 25.92 -9.15 -41.94
N SER A 219 25.84 -10.35 -41.36
CA SER A 219 26.91 -11.34 -41.44
C SER A 219 27.06 -11.94 -42.85
N MET A 220 25.95 -12.14 -43.59
CA MET A 220 26.01 -12.54 -45.01
C MET A 220 26.59 -11.44 -45.90
N ALA A 221 26.23 -10.17 -45.65
CA ALA A 221 26.75 -9.04 -46.42
C ALA A 221 28.27 -8.83 -46.26
N LEU A 222 28.81 -9.09 -45.06
CA LEU A 222 30.26 -9.08 -44.82
C LEU A 222 30.97 -10.26 -45.50
N ALA A 223 30.35 -11.44 -45.52
CA ALA A 223 30.93 -12.64 -46.14
C ALA A 223 30.96 -12.58 -47.69
N SER A 224 30.13 -11.73 -48.31
CA SER A 224 30.11 -11.51 -49.76
C SER A 224 31.00 -10.36 -50.24
N SER A 225 31.72 -9.66 -49.35
CA SER A 225 32.62 -8.58 -49.74
C SER A 225 33.89 -9.17 -50.38
N PRO A 226 34.28 -8.77 -51.61
CA PRO A 226 35.48 -9.30 -52.24
C PRO A 226 36.71 -8.85 -51.45
N MET A 227 37.55 -9.80 -51.03
CA MET A 227 38.90 -9.53 -50.53
C MET A 227 39.72 -8.87 -51.66
N THR A 228 39.71 -7.54 -51.73
CA THR A 228 40.67 -6.80 -52.54
C THR A 228 42.02 -6.90 -51.85
N GLY A 229 42.80 -7.92 -52.23
CA GLY A 229 44.19 -8.09 -51.86
C GLY A 229 45.00 -6.91 -52.38
N ASN A 230 45.53 -6.12 -51.45
CA ASN A 230 46.46 -5.05 -51.73
C ASN A 230 47.83 -5.65 -52.06
N ASN A 231 48.12 -5.83 -53.34
CA ASN A 231 49.48 -6.11 -53.83
C ASN A 231 50.12 -4.78 -54.23
N ASP A 232 50.76 -4.12 -53.26
CA ASP A 232 51.77 -3.10 -53.50
C ASP A 232 53.14 -3.66 -53.08
N GLN A 233 53.81 -4.32 -54.02
CA GLN A 233 55.28 -4.33 -54.22
C GLN A 233 55.64 -5.12 -55.48
#